data_AF-A0A146LJN4-F1
#
_entry.id   AF-A0A146LJN4-F1
#
_cell.length_a   1.000
_cell.length_b   1.000
_cell.length_c   1.000
_cell.angle_alpha   90.00
_cell.angle_beta   90.00
_cell.angle_gamma   90.00
#
_symmetry.space_group_name_H-M   'P 1'
#
loop_
_entity.id
_entity.type
_entity.pdbx_description
1 polymer ?
#
loop_
_entity_poly.entity_id
_entity_poly.type
_entity_poly.pdbx_seq_one_letter_code
_entity_poly.pdbx_strand_id
1 'polypeptide(L)'
;MRSCIALTFAVYFLHLVVAERIKDEYHEELFIKPFNGYVYTYFQFSTVWETELKNDTFDNCHLFPRSLGELIQRHSVQELHVSMTKGLWRHETWGYPVKPASPGAELWAWFKPETVDVDDNWKSLTGALSGLLCASLNFIDGTNTISPRLSLRPSGVVMADAPQPHLRYATLPREIVCTENLTPWK
;
A
#
# COMPACT_ATOMS: atom_id res chain seq x y z
N MET A 1 -12.11 -45.32 64.37
CA MET A 1 -11.61 -44.06 63.79
C MET A 1 -10.89 -44.42 62.48
N ARG A 2 -11.61 -44.55 61.37
CA ARG A 2 -11.73 -43.55 60.28
C ARG A 2 -10.36 -43.06 59.74
N SER A 3 -9.75 -43.84 58.85
CA SER A 3 -8.70 -43.34 57.94
C SER A 3 -9.35 -42.96 56.61
N CYS A 4 -9.25 -41.67 56.27
CA CYS A 4 -9.80 -41.06 55.08
C CYS A 4 -9.02 -41.48 53.82
N ILE A 5 -9.76 -41.95 52.81
CA ILE A 5 -9.27 -42.18 51.45
C ILE A 5 -9.16 -40.80 50.78
N ALA A 6 -7.93 -40.36 50.50
CA ALA A 6 -7.70 -39.14 49.74
C ALA A 6 -7.97 -39.42 48.25
N LEU A 7 -9.18 -39.07 47.78
CA LEU A 7 -9.47 -38.97 46.35
C LEU A 7 -8.71 -37.77 45.79
N THR A 8 -7.67 -38.02 44.99
CA THR A 8 -7.01 -37.03 44.16
C THR A 8 -7.90 -36.69 42.96
N PHE A 9 -8.64 -35.59 43.05
CA PHE A 9 -9.34 -35.00 41.91
C PHE A 9 -8.31 -34.36 40.96
N ALA A 10 -8.03 -35.02 39.84
CA ALA A 10 -7.26 -34.44 38.75
C ALA A 10 -8.13 -33.38 38.03
N VAL A 11 -7.92 -32.10 38.36
CA VAL A 11 -8.52 -30.97 37.65
C VAL A 11 -7.75 -30.79 36.35
N TYR A 12 -8.27 -31.33 35.25
CA TYR A 12 -7.81 -30.99 33.91
C TYR A 12 -8.15 -29.53 33.64
N PHE A 13 -7.16 -28.64 33.72
CA PHE A 13 -7.26 -27.28 33.22
C PHE A 13 -7.38 -27.36 31.69
N LEU A 14 -8.61 -27.20 31.19
CA LEU A 14 -8.87 -26.95 29.77
C LEU A 14 -8.33 -25.55 29.47
N HIS A 15 -7.11 -25.47 28.93
CA HIS A 15 -6.58 -24.20 28.41
C HIS A 15 -7.45 -23.79 27.21
N LEU A 16 -8.33 -22.83 27.44
CA LEU A 16 -9.06 -22.14 26.38
C LEU A 16 -8.02 -21.33 25.60
N VAL A 17 -7.58 -21.85 24.45
CA VAL A 17 -6.78 -21.08 23.51
C VAL A 17 -7.70 -20.01 22.91
N VAL A 18 -7.60 -18.78 23.42
CA VAL A 18 -8.23 -17.63 22.77
C VAL A 18 -7.40 -17.35 21.53
N ALA A 19 -7.91 -17.77 20.37
CA ALA A 19 -7.34 -17.37 19.10
C ALA A 19 -7.57 -15.88 18.93
N GLU A 20 -6.49 -15.11 18.88
CA GLU A 20 -6.52 -13.70 18.51
C GLU A 20 -7.06 -13.61 17.08
N ARG A 21 -8.21 -12.95 16.89
CA ARG A 21 -8.74 -12.76 15.54
C ARG A 21 -7.81 -11.80 14.80
N ILE A 22 -7.17 -12.30 13.76
CA ILE A 22 -6.54 -11.47 12.74
C ILE A 22 -7.62 -10.55 12.16
N LYS A 23 -7.41 -9.23 12.28
CA LYS A 23 -8.35 -8.20 11.82
C LYS A 23 -7.92 -7.65 10.46
N ASP A 24 -7.79 -8.55 9.49
CA ASP A 24 -7.49 -8.19 8.11
C ASP A 24 -8.77 -8.36 7.31
N GLU A 25 -9.18 -7.34 6.55
CA GLU A 25 -10.33 -7.40 5.66
C GLU A 25 -9.88 -7.25 4.21
N TYR A 26 -10.55 -7.95 3.30
CA TYR A 26 -10.26 -7.88 1.87
C TYR A 26 -11.55 -7.79 1.06
N HIS A 27 -11.61 -6.79 0.21
CA HIS A 27 -12.76 -6.44 -0.61
C HIS A 27 -12.38 -6.43 -2.09
N GLU A 28 -13.20 -7.08 -2.92
CA GLU A 28 -13.07 -7.09 -4.37
C GLU A 28 -14.32 -6.49 -5.02
N GLU A 29 -14.12 -5.58 -5.97
CA GLU A 29 -15.21 -4.92 -6.69
C GLU A 29 -14.93 -4.95 -8.20
N LEU A 30 -15.98 -5.23 -8.98
CA LEU A 30 -15.93 -5.28 -10.44
C LEU A 30 -17.02 -4.41 -11.03
N PHE A 31 -16.61 -3.38 -11.77
CA PHE A 31 -17.49 -2.55 -12.57
C PHE A 31 -17.38 -2.91 -14.04
N ILE A 32 -18.51 -3.21 -14.68
CA ILE A 32 -18.59 -3.57 -16.11
C ILE A 32 -19.60 -2.66 -16.79
N LYS A 33 -19.23 -2.07 -17.93
CA LYS A 33 -20.18 -1.37 -18.81
C LYS A 33 -19.90 -1.64 -20.30
N PRO A 34 -20.94 -1.63 -21.16
CA PRO A 34 -20.75 -1.58 -22.60
C PRO A 34 -19.94 -0.34 -23.01
N PHE A 35 -19.04 -0.49 -23.99
CA PHE A 35 -18.11 0.58 -24.38
C PHE A 35 -17.82 0.56 -25.88
N ASN A 36 -18.60 1.27 -26.70
CA ASN A 36 -18.38 1.46 -28.15
C ASN A 36 -18.04 0.16 -28.91
N GLY A 37 -18.78 -0.93 -28.67
CA GLY A 37 -18.53 -2.24 -29.29
C GLY A 37 -17.52 -3.13 -28.55
N TYR A 38 -16.93 -2.61 -27.47
CA TYR A 38 -16.10 -3.33 -26.51
C TYR A 38 -16.79 -3.39 -25.14
N VAL A 39 -16.09 -3.98 -24.17
CA VAL A 39 -16.51 -4.04 -22.76
C VAL A 39 -15.48 -3.30 -21.92
N TYR A 40 -15.91 -2.28 -21.19
CA TYR A 40 -15.07 -1.62 -20.21
C TYR A 40 -15.21 -2.35 -18.87
N THR A 41 -14.08 -2.75 -18.31
CA THR A 41 -13.98 -3.43 -17.01
C THR A 41 -13.05 -2.66 -16.09
N TYR A 42 -13.44 -2.53 -14.84
CA TYR A 42 -12.64 -1.92 -13.79
C TYR A 42 -12.67 -2.85 -12.57
N PHE A 43 -11.47 -3.25 -12.12
CA PHE A 43 -11.26 -4.12 -10.97
C PHE A 43 -10.64 -3.29 -9.85
N GLN A 44 -11.21 -3.39 -8.65
CA GLN A 44 -10.70 -2.77 -7.44
C GLN A 44 -10.52 -3.84 -6.37
N PHE A 45 -9.32 -3.89 -5.81
CA PHE A 45 -8.95 -4.77 -4.71
C PHE A 45 -8.53 -3.89 -3.54
N SER A 46 -9.08 -4.13 -2.35
CA SER A 46 -8.81 -3.32 -1.16
C SER A 46 -8.55 -4.20 0.04
N THR A 47 -7.36 -4.07 0.62
CA THR A 47 -6.95 -4.77 1.85
C THR A 47 -6.90 -3.76 2.99
N VAL A 48 -7.64 -4.01 4.06
CA VAL A 48 -7.56 -3.26 5.31
C VAL A 48 -6.76 -4.10 6.29
N TRP A 49 -5.66 -3.53 6.80
CA TRP A 49 -4.79 -4.18 7.77
C TRP A 49 -4.73 -3.35 9.06
N GLU A 50 -5.44 -3.79 10.10
CA GLU A 50 -5.39 -3.15 11.42
C GLU A 50 -4.18 -3.66 12.21
N THR A 51 -3.09 -2.91 12.18
CA THR A 51 -1.87 -3.25 12.93
C THR A 51 -1.25 -2.04 13.63
N GLU A 52 -0.59 -2.28 14.76
CA GLU A 52 0.28 -1.29 15.40
C GLU A 52 1.65 -1.31 14.73
N LEU A 53 1.94 -0.33 13.88
CA LEU A 53 3.24 -0.15 13.18
C LEU A 53 4.43 0.14 14.13
N LYS A 54 4.30 -0.06 15.45
CA LYS A 54 5.29 0.31 16.47
C LYS A 54 6.36 -0.75 16.72
N ASN A 55 6.10 -2.02 16.42
CA ASN A 55 6.97 -3.10 16.89
C ASN A 55 8.06 -3.53 15.92
N ASP A 56 8.27 -2.85 14.77
CA ASP A 56 9.22 -3.21 13.70
C ASP A 56 9.09 -4.66 13.16
N THR A 57 8.15 -5.45 13.69
CA THR A 57 7.96 -6.87 13.38
C THR A 57 6.79 -7.05 12.41
N PHE A 58 7.11 -7.23 11.12
CA PHE A 58 6.18 -7.74 10.11
C PHE A 58 6.04 -9.28 10.19
N ASP A 59 6.11 -9.84 11.40
CA ASP A 59 6.30 -11.27 11.62
C ASP A 59 5.05 -12.10 11.32
N ASN A 60 3.88 -11.45 11.19
CA ASN A 60 2.59 -12.09 10.91
C ASN A 60 1.72 -11.25 9.95
N CYS A 61 2.21 -10.94 8.76
CA CYS A 61 1.35 -10.41 7.70
C CYS A 61 0.49 -11.54 7.10
N HIS A 62 -0.84 -11.42 7.12
CA HIS A 62 -1.73 -12.42 6.53
C HIS A 62 -2.18 -12.01 5.11
N LEU A 63 -2.80 -10.83 4.95
CA LEU A 63 -3.26 -10.35 3.63
C LEU A 63 -2.38 -9.26 3.03
N PHE A 64 -1.75 -8.44 3.87
CA PHE A 64 -0.95 -7.31 3.40
C PHE A 64 0.49 -7.73 3.05
N PRO A 65 1.06 -7.32 1.91
CA PRO A 65 2.43 -7.66 1.55
C PRO A 65 3.47 -7.18 2.55
N ARG A 66 4.22 -8.13 3.13
CA ARG A 66 5.35 -7.82 4.01
C ARG A 66 6.38 -6.90 3.35
N SER A 67 6.72 -7.14 2.08
CA SER A 67 7.70 -6.33 1.34
C SER A 67 7.29 -4.85 1.26
N LEU A 68 6.00 -4.58 1.05
CA LEU A 68 5.47 -3.22 1.02
C LEU A 68 5.44 -2.59 2.41
N GLY A 69 5.10 -3.38 3.44
CA GLY A 69 5.11 -2.93 4.83
C GLY A 69 6.50 -2.50 5.28
N GLU A 70 7.49 -3.37 5.08
CA GLU A 70 8.89 -3.09 5.40
C GLU A 70 9.40 -1.85 4.67
N LEU A 71 9.01 -1.69 3.40
CA LEU A 71 9.38 -0.53 2.59
C LEU A 71 8.76 0.77 3.12
N ILE A 72 7.47 0.76 3.48
CA ILE A 72 6.78 1.93 4.06
C ILE A 72 7.40 2.30 5.41
N GLN A 73 7.67 1.32 6.27
CA GLN A 73 8.26 1.56 7.59
C GLN A 73 9.70 2.06 7.50
N ARG A 74 10.55 1.40 6.70
CA ARG A 74 11.97 1.75 6.57
C ARG A 74 12.18 3.18 6.05
N HIS A 75 11.34 3.63 5.14
CA HIS A 75 11.46 4.97 4.53
C HIS A 75 10.58 6.02 5.22
N SER A 76 10.00 5.72 6.39
CA SER A 76 9.13 6.65 7.13
C SER A 76 7.98 7.22 6.29
N VAL A 77 7.42 6.40 5.40
CA VAL A 77 6.30 6.79 4.54
C VAL A 77 5.01 6.69 5.35
N GLN A 78 4.18 7.72 5.25
CA GLN A 78 2.86 7.79 5.85
C GLN A 78 1.77 7.40 4.85
N GLU A 79 1.92 7.83 3.59
CA GLU A 79 0.99 7.51 2.52
C GLU A 79 1.77 7.40 1.21
N LEU A 80 1.51 6.34 0.44
CA LEU A 80 2.18 6.03 -0.82
C LEU A 80 1.15 5.81 -1.92
N HIS A 81 1.34 6.48 -3.05
CA HIS A 81 0.55 6.26 -4.25
C HIS A 81 1.45 5.97 -5.42
N VAL A 82 1.17 4.87 -6.10
CA VAL A 82 1.83 4.49 -7.34
C VAL A 82 0.74 4.25 -8.37
N SER A 83 0.89 4.84 -9.55
CA SER A 83 0.10 4.47 -10.71
C SER A 83 1.01 4.15 -11.90
N MET A 84 0.62 3.13 -12.65
CA MET A 84 1.30 2.67 -13.85
C MET A 84 0.26 2.43 -14.94
N THR A 85 0.38 3.15 -16.04
CA THR A 85 -0.61 3.15 -17.12
C THR A 85 0.04 2.79 -18.44
N LYS A 86 -0.54 1.80 -19.13
CA LYS A 86 -0.16 1.42 -20.48
C LYS A 86 -1.22 1.89 -21.49
N GLY A 87 -0.78 2.61 -22.51
CA GLY A 87 -1.65 3.15 -23.56
C GLY A 87 -2.16 4.57 -23.23
N LEU A 88 -3.05 5.07 -24.09
CA LEU A 88 -3.60 6.42 -23.99
C LEU A 88 -5.13 6.36 -23.91
N TRP A 89 -5.70 6.96 -22.85
CA TRP A 89 -7.14 7.12 -22.74
C TRP A 89 -7.62 8.34 -23.53
N ARG A 90 -8.45 8.10 -24.55
CA ARG A 90 -8.99 9.15 -25.42
C ARG A 90 -10.25 9.78 -24.82
N HIS A 91 -10.07 10.75 -23.92
CA HIS A 91 -11.17 11.40 -23.19
C HIS A 91 -12.28 11.97 -24.10
N GLU A 92 -11.93 12.51 -25.27
CA GLU A 92 -12.91 13.08 -26.21
C GLU A 92 -13.87 12.02 -26.78
N THR A 93 -13.38 10.81 -27.04
CA THR A 93 -14.18 9.73 -27.65
C THR A 93 -14.78 8.79 -26.60
N TRP A 94 -14.10 8.64 -25.46
CA TRP A 94 -14.39 7.61 -24.46
C TRP A 94 -14.94 8.16 -23.15
N GLY A 95 -14.98 9.48 -22.98
CA GLY A 95 -15.35 10.14 -21.73
C GLY A 95 -14.31 9.93 -20.64
N TYR A 96 -14.70 10.09 -19.38
CA TYR A 96 -13.80 9.89 -18.24
C TYR A 96 -13.79 8.43 -17.77
N PRO A 97 -12.62 7.86 -17.44
CA PRO A 97 -12.52 6.54 -16.83
C PRO A 97 -13.04 6.57 -15.38
N VAL A 98 -13.33 5.41 -14.79
CA VAL A 98 -13.76 5.30 -13.39
C VAL A 98 -12.67 5.84 -12.44
N LYS A 99 -11.42 5.50 -12.71
CA LYS A 99 -10.25 6.05 -12.01
C LYS A 99 -9.27 6.64 -13.04
N PRO A 100 -9.00 7.95 -13.02
CA PRO A 100 -8.00 8.55 -13.88
C PRO A 100 -6.59 8.16 -13.42
N ALA A 101 -5.68 7.99 -14.37
CA ALA A 101 -4.27 7.74 -14.10
C ALA A 101 -3.42 8.40 -15.19
N SER A 102 -2.25 8.90 -14.80
CA SER A 102 -1.30 9.53 -15.72
C SER A 102 -0.64 8.49 -16.63
N PRO A 103 -0.23 8.85 -17.86
CA PRO A 103 0.50 7.95 -18.74
C PRO A 103 1.87 7.59 -18.15
N GLY A 104 2.34 6.36 -18.41
CA GLY A 104 3.62 5.88 -17.88
C GLY A 104 3.51 5.58 -16.39
N ALA A 105 4.48 6.04 -15.60
CA ALA A 105 4.46 5.90 -14.14
C ALA A 105 4.27 7.25 -13.46
N GLU A 106 3.49 7.27 -12.38
CA GLU A 106 3.30 8.43 -11.52
C GLU A 106 3.33 7.96 -10.06
N LEU A 107 4.09 8.69 -9.25
CA LEU A 107 4.39 8.33 -7.87
C LEU A 107 4.32 9.56 -6.99
N TRP A 108 3.66 9.44 -5.85
CA TRP A 108 3.80 10.41 -4.78
C TRP A 108 3.73 9.78 -3.41
N ALA A 109 4.41 10.39 -2.46
CA ALA A 109 4.48 9.94 -1.09
C ALA A 109 4.42 11.10 -0.12
N TRP A 110 3.67 10.91 0.96
CA TRP A 110 3.78 11.71 2.18
C TRP A 110 4.65 10.98 3.18
N PHE A 111 5.63 11.68 3.73
CA PHE A 111 6.49 11.17 4.79
C PHE A 111 5.96 11.60 6.16
N LYS A 112 6.31 10.83 7.20
CA LYS A 112 5.98 11.16 8.58
C LYS A 112 6.59 12.51 8.98
N PRO A 113 5.92 13.36 9.79
CA PRO A 113 6.43 14.67 10.18
C PRO A 113 7.80 14.65 10.85
N GLU A 114 8.15 13.55 11.51
CA GLU A 114 9.43 13.37 12.22
C GLU A 114 10.61 13.05 11.27
N THR A 115 10.34 12.86 9.98
CA THR A 115 11.37 12.53 8.98
C THR A 115 12.29 13.73 8.77
N VAL A 116 13.56 13.56 9.10
CA VAL A 116 14.60 14.62 8.96
C VAL A 116 15.04 14.75 7.51
N ASP A 117 15.43 13.65 6.87
CA ASP A 117 15.93 13.66 5.49
C ASP A 117 14.91 13.05 4.53
N VAL A 118 14.04 13.90 3.97
CA VAL A 118 12.97 13.47 3.07
C VAL A 118 13.51 13.12 1.68
N ASP A 119 14.55 13.82 1.21
CA ASP A 119 15.08 13.65 -0.14
C ASP A 119 15.88 12.36 -0.27
N ASP A 120 16.68 12.01 0.75
CA ASP A 120 17.39 10.74 0.78
C ASP A 120 16.41 9.56 0.92
N ASN A 121 15.41 9.68 1.81
CA ASN A 121 14.37 8.65 1.93
C ASN A 121 13.58 8.48 0.63
N TRP A 122 13.27 9.57 -0.07
CA TRP A 122 12.61 9.53 -1.36
C TRP A 122 13.43 8.81 -2.42
N LYS A 123 14.73 9.11 -2.52
CA LYS A 123 15.64 8.44 -3.44
C LYS A 123 15.79 6.93 -3.14
N SER A 124 15.89 6.57 -1.87
CA SER A 124 15.94 5.17 -1.45
C SER A 124 14.61 4.44 -1.71
N LEU A 125 13.48 5.11 -1.47
CA LEU A 125 12.14 4.60 -1.73
C LEU A 125 11.93 4.29 -3.21
N THR A 126 12.24 5.23 -4.10
CA THR A 126 12.08 5.03 -5.56
C THR A 126 13.00 3.94 -6.10
N GLY A 127 14.23 3.84 -5.56
CA GLY A 127 15.15 2.74 -5.85
C GLY A 127 14.62 1.37 -5.43
N ALA A 128 14.03 1.26 -4.23
CA ALA A 128 13.43 0.01 -3.75
C ALA A 128 12.16 -0.37 -4.54
N LEU A 129 11.30 0.61 -4.83
CA LEU A 129 10.09 0.41 -5.64
C LEU A 129 10.40 0.00 -7.08
N SER A 130 11.53 0.45 -7.63
CA SER A 130 11.99 0.04 -8.96
C SER A 130 12.18 -1.48 -9.05
N GLY A 131 12.81 -2.08 -8.03
CA GLY A 131 12.96 -3.53 -7.94
C GLY A 131 11.64 -4.26 -7.66
N LEU A 132 10.78 -3.68 -6.81
CA LEU A 132 9.49 -4.29 -6.47
C LEU A 132 8.51 -4.28 -7.65
N LEU A 133 8.45 -3.20 -8.43
CA LEU A 133 7.46 -3.04 -9.49
C LEU A 133 7.98 -3.38 -10.89
N CYS A 134 9.24 -3.84 -11.01
CA CYS A 134 9.92 -4.05 -12.28
C CYS A 134 9.80 -2.82 -13.21
N ALA A 135 9.99 -1.64 -12.64
CA ALA A 135 9.85 -0.35 -13.33
C ALA A 135 11.09 0.50 -13.11
N SER A 136 11.38 1.42 -14.01
CA SER A 136 12.58 2.27 -13.99
C SER A 136 12.45 3.47 -13.05
N LEU A 137 11.78 3.28 -11.91
CA LEU A 137 11.54 4.32 -10.91
C LEU A 137 12.82 4.87 -10.27
N ASN A 138 13.94 4.15 -10.41
CA ASN A 138 15.27 4.61 -10.02
C ASN A 138 15.77 5.83 -10.81
N PHE A 139 15.12 6.18 -11.95
CA PHE A 139 15.37 7.44 -12.66
C PHE A 139 14.68 8.65 -12.00
N ILE A 140 13.90 8.46 -10.94
CA ILE A 140 13.34 9.55 -10.14
C ILE A 140 14.44 10.10 -9.22
N ASP A 141 14.74 11.38 -9.38
CA ASP A 141 15.76 12.14 -8.65
C ASP A 141 15.28 13.55 -8.31
N GLY A 142 16.16 14.37 -7.73
CA GLY A 142 15.82 15.76 -7.37
C GLY A 142 15.49 16.68 -8.57
N THR A 143 15.76 16.26 -9.81
CA THR A 143 15.50 17.07 -11.02
C THR A 143 14.10 16.88 -11.59
N ASN A 144 13.49 15.72 -11.35
CA ASN A 144 12.13 15.38 -11.79
C ASN A 144 11.17 15.16 -10.61
N THR A 145 11.56 15.59 -9.42
CA THR A 145 10.74 15.56 -8.20
C THR A 145 10.26 16.95 -7.84
N ILE A 146 8.98 17.05 -7.48
CA ILE A 146 8.35 18.29 -7.00
C ILE A 146 7.54 18.05 -5.73
N SER A 147 7.18 19.13 -5.03
CA SER A 147 6.33 19.09 -3.83
C SER A 147 5.13 20.03 -4.01
N PRO A 148 4.04 19.55 -4.64
CA PRO A 148 2.89 20.39 -4.95
C PRO A 148 2.05 20.67 -3.69
N ARG A 149 2.01 21.93 -3.24
CA ARG A 149 1.39 22.31 -1.95
C ARG A 149 -0.14 22.23 -1.90
N LEU A 150 -0.81 22.32 -3.05
CA LEU A 150 -2.28 22.49 -3.11
C LEU A 150 -3.00 21.45 -3.97
N SER A 151 -2.29 20.87 -4.95
CA SER A 151 -2.91 19.98 -5.94
C SER A 151 -3.19 18.58 -5.40
N LEU A 152 -2.48 18.15 -4.35
CA LEU A 152 -2.61 16.83 -3.75
C LEU A 152 -3.06 16.95 -2.30
N ARG A 153 -3.95 16.04 -1.90
CA ARG A 153 -4.43 15.91 -0.52
C ARG A 153 -4.28 14.46 -0.09
N PRO A 154 -3.90 14.20 1.17
CA PRO A 154 -3.94 12.86 1.74
C PRO A 154 -5.32 12.24 1.58
N SER A 155 -5.34 10.97 1.20
CA SER A 155 -6.55 10.14 1.03
C SER A 155 -6.61 9.01 2.05
N GLY A 156 -5.51 8.78 2.78
CA GLY A 156 -5.38 7.68 3.73
C GLY A 156 -6.07 7.92 5.08
N VAL A 157 -5.94 6.94 5.97
CA VAL A 157 -6.58 6.90 7.30
C VAL A 157 -6.15 8.06 8.20
N VAL A 158 -4.91 8.55 8.02
CA VAL A 158 -4.39 9.67 8.80
C VAL A 158 -4.79 10.97 8.11
N MET A 159 -5.93 11.52 8.51
CA MET A 159 -6.35 12.89 8.20
C MET A 159 -5.49 13.89 8.98
N ALA A 160 -4.19 13.91 8.71
CA ALA A 160 -3.33 14.97 9.19
C ALA A 160 -3.30 16.07 8.14
N ASP A 161 -3.42 17.32 8.58
CA ASP A 161 -2.80 18.46 7.90
C ASP A 161 -1.27 18.24 7.97
N ALA A 162 -0.78 17.24 7.23
CA ALA A 162 0.62 16.90 7.21
C ALA A 162 1.37 18.17 6.76
N PRO A 163 2.42 18.58 7.50
CA PRO A 163 3.17 19.75 7.12
C PRO A 163 3.63 19.59 5.67
N GLN A 164 3.31 20.60 4.86
CA GLN A 164 3.60 20.71 3.42
C GLN A 164 5.02 20.26 2.99
N PRO A 165 6.11 20.38 3.78
CA PRO A 165 7.45 19.93 3.34
C PRO A 165 7.62 18.43 3.07
N HIS A 166 6.74 17.57 3.57
CA HIS A 166 6.95 16.10 3.53
C HIS A 166 6.27 15.40 2.35
N LEU A 167 5.84 16.13 1.33
CA LEU A 167 5.31 15.56 0.09
C LEU A 167 6.39 15.51 -1.00
N ARG A 168 6.51 14.37 -1.68
CA ARG A 168 7.29 14.22 -2.92
C ARG A 168 6.41 13.62 -4.00
N TYR A 169 6.50 14.18 -5.21
CA TYR A 169 5.77 13.76 -6.39
C TYR A 169 6.75 13.68 -7.56
N ALA A 170 6.65 12.63 -8.36
CA ALA A 170 7.36 12.50 -9.63
C ALA A 170 6.54 11.70 -10.64
N THR A 171 6.88 11.87 -11.91
CA THR A 171 6.27 11.11 -13.01
C THR A 171 7.33 10.73 -14.05
N LEU A 172 7.19 9.54 -14.61
CA LEU A 172 7.96 9.03 -15.74
C LEU A 172 6.98 8.71 -16.89
N PRO A 173 6.64 9.69 -17.75
CA PRO A 173 5.63 9.50 -18.80
C PRO A 173 5.98 8.45 -19.87
N ARG A 174 7.27 8.09 -19.97
CA ARG A 174 7.79 7.11 -20.94
C ARG A 174 8.06 5.73 -20.32
N GLU A 175 7.63 5.52 -19.08
CA GLU A 175 7.83 4.24 -18.40
C GLU A 175 7.04 3.12 -19.08
N ILE A 176 7.66 1.94 -19.20
CA ILE A 176 7.02 0.75 -19.74
C ILE A 176 6.52 -0.09 -18.57
N VAL A 177 5.22 -0.39 -18.55
CA VAL A 177 4.62 -1.17 -17.47
C VAL A 177 4.94 -2.66 -17.65
N CYS A 178 5.70 -3.22 -16.72
CA CYS A 178 5.91 -4.66 -16.56
C CYS A 178 4.82 -5.23 -15.66
N THR A 179 3.92 -6.05 -16.20
CA THR A 179 2.84 -6.68 -15.41
C THR A 179 3.26 -8.02 -14.78
N GLU A 180 4.50 -8.43 -14.98
CA GLU A 180 5.03 -9.71 -14.51
C GLU A 180 5.10 -9.80 -12.98
N ASN A 181 5.31 -8.69 -12.30
CA ASN A 181 5.49 -8.62 -10.85
C ASN A 181 4.29 -8.00 -10.12
N LEU A 182 3.12 -7.95 -10.77
CA LEU A 182 1.87 -7.41 -10.21
C LEU A 182 0.90 -8.50 -9.72
N THR A 183 1.36 -9.74 -9.61
CA THR A 183 0.58 -10.85 -9.02
C THR A 183 0.69 -10.83 -7.49
N PRO A 184 -0.31 -11.38 -6.75
CA PRO A 184 -0.49 -11.08 -5.34
C PRO A 184 0.74 -11.51 -4.55
N TRP A 185 1.38 -10.52 -3.95
CA TRP A 185 2.40 -10.68 -2.94
C TRP A 185 1.82 -11.51 -1.78
N LYS A 186 2.18 -12.79 -1.73
CA LYS A 186 1.89 -13.65 -0.57
C LYS A 186 2.92 -13.43 0.52
#